data_AF-X6MNV5-F1
#
_entry.id   AF-X6MNV5-F1
#
_cell.length_a   1.000
_cell.length_b   1.000
_cell.length_c   1.000
_cell.angle_alpha   90.00
_cell.angle_beta   90.00
_cell.angle_gamma   90.00
#
_symmetry.space_group_name_H-M   'P 1'
#
loop_
_entity.id
_entity.type
_entity.pdbx_description
1 polymer ?
#
loop_
_entity_poly.entity_id
_entity_poly.type
_entity_poly.pdbx_seq_one_letter_code
_entity_poly.pdbx_strand_id
1 'polypeptide(L)'
;MSVRSIDYSAFDDCQFICSGSLDGTVRVWDVDNDILVQSFDEHSSSVNCVKFSSYHYHNYRQNVICSSSYDKTIRFWDFKNNEELEIFNERNGTINGIEFSPFNGGRYLCSGSGDNTIRLYDIETSKLLHIFYGHKSTVWCVDISPLQSDNNNDNNNKMNNIGVIGGNGYTICSGSHDDTIRIWDIETTKQLNVFK
;
A
#
# COMPACT_ATOMS: atom_id res chain seq x y z
N MET A 1 14.54 5.67 -19.04
CA MET A 1 13.92 5.60 -17.71
C MET A 1 13.06 4.35 -17.68
N SER A 2 13.20 3.49 -16.67
CA SER A 2 12.42 2.25 -16.57
C SER A 2 11.33 2.44 -15.54
N VAL A 3 10.08 2.39 -15.97
CA VAL A 3 8.93 2.39 -15.06
C VAL A 3 8.90 1.06 -14.32
N ARG A 4 8.74 1.11 -12.99
CA ARG A 4 8.70 -0.05 -12.09
C ARG A 4 7.29 -0.41 -11.66
N SER A 5 6.44 0.59 -11.52
CA SER A 5 5.06 0.45 -11.04
C SER A 5 4.22 1.58 -11.60
N ILE A 6 2.94 1.28 -11.79
CA ILE A 6 1.89 2.22 -12.16
C ILE A 6 0.68 1.97 -11.26
N ASP A 7 -0.11 3.01 -11.05
CA ASP A 7 -1.45 2.89 -10.49
C ASP A 7 -2.40 3.85 -11.20
N TYR A 8 -3.70 3.59 -11.07
CA TYR A 8 -4.75 4.33 -11.74
C TYR A 8 -5.87 4.67 -10.75
N SER A 9 -6.36 5.90 -10.79
CA SER A 9 -7.52 6.32 -10.00
C SER A 9 -8.30 7.41 -10.72
N ALA A 10 -9.60 7.49 -10.41
CA ALA A 10 -10.46 8.58 -10.86
C ALA A 10 -10.90 9.43 -9.68
N PHE A 11 -10.76 10.75 -9.80
CA PHE A 11 -11.17 11.73 -8.79
C PHE A 11 -12.01 12.82 -9.47
N ASP A 12 -13.21 13.10 -8.95
CA ASP A 12 -14.12 14.14 -9.47
C ASP A 12 -14.25 14.13 -11.01
N ASP A 13 -14.50 12.94 -11.58
CA ASP A 13 -14.64 12.68 -13.02
C ASP A 13 -13.37 12.87 -13.88
N CYS A 14 -12.22 13.20 -13.28
CA CYS A 14 -10.90 13.18 -13.93
C CYS A 14 -10.19 11.84 -13.71
N GLN A 15 -9.57 11.30 -14.75
CA GLN A 15 -8.78 10.08 -14.69
C GLN A 15 -7.28 10.38 -14.56
N PHE A 16 -6.63 9.76 -13.58
CA PHE A 16 -5.20 9.93 -13.33
C PHE A 16 -4.44 8.60 -13.33
N ILE A 17 -3.23 8.65 -13.86
CA ILE A 17 -2.23 7.58 -13.72
C ILE A 17 -1.07 8.14 -12.91
N CYS A 18 -0.50 7.35 -12.01
CA CYS A 18 0.79 7.63 -11.42
C CYS A 18 1.81 6.53 -11.75
N SER A 19 3.10 6.86 -11.72
CA SER A 19 4.16 5.87 -11.93
C SER A 19 5.35 6.11 -11.01
N GLY A 20 6.02 5.03 -10.62
CA GLY A 20 7.35 5.04 -10.00
C GLY A 20 8.41 4.53 -10.98
N SER A 21 9.59 5.16 -10.98
CA SER A 21 10.69 4.84 -11.90
C SER A 21 12.01 4.51 -11.20
N LEU A 22 12.88 3.79 -11.91
CA LEU A 22 14.24 3.45 -11.49
C LEU A 22 15.13 4.70 -11.25
N ASP A 23 14.80 5.82 -11.89
CA ASP A 23 15.50 7.10 -11.70
C ASP A 23 15.12 7.84 -10.41
N GLY A 24 14.25 7.26 -9.57
CA GLY A 24 13.79 7.87 -8.33
C GLY A 24 12.60 8.82 -8.49
N THR A 25 12.11 9.03 -9.71
CA THR A 25 10.97 9.94 -9.92
C THR A 25 9.62 9.26 -9.72
N VAL A 26 8.69 10.03 -9.18
CA VAL A 26 7.25 9.75 -9.17
C VAL A 26 6.57 10.75 -10.08
N ARG A 27 5.68 10.29 -10.95
CA ARG A 27 5.00 11.14 -11.93
C ARG A 27 3.50 10.89 -11.92
N VAL A 28 2.72 11.93 -12.19
CA VAL A 28 1.26 11.88 -12.30
C VAL A 28 0.82 12.49 -13.62
N TRP A 29 -0.06 11.80 -14.34
CA TRP A 29 -0.64 12.25 -15.59
C TRP A 29 -2.16 12.34 -15.48
N ASP A 30 -2.71 13.35 -16.14
CA ASP A 30 -4.13 13.45 -16.46
C ASP A 30 -4.34 12.71 -17.78
N VAL A 31 -5.13 11.63 -17.72
CA VAL A 31 -5.36 10.72 -18.86
C VAL A 31 -6.25 11.38 -19.91
N ASP A 32 -7.21 12.19 -19.49
CA ASP A 32 -8.20 12.79 -20.37
C ASP A 32 -7.56 13.88 -21.25
N ASN A 33 -6.51 14.55 -20.75
CA ASN A 33 -5.81 15.62 -21.44
C ASN A 33 -4.42 15.25 -21.97
N ASP A 34 -3.92 14.04 -21.67
CA ASP A 34 -2.57 13.57 -22.01
C ASP A 34 -1.45 14.52 -21.53
N ILE A 35 -1.59 15.04 -20.30
CA ILE A 35 -0.64 15.98 -19.70
C ILE A 35 0.02 15.40 -18.46
N LEU A 36 1.33 15.66 -18.31
CA LEU A 36 2.04 15.47 -17.04
C LEU A 36 1.57 16.57 -16.07
N VAL A 37 0.88 16.16 -15.00
CA VAL A 37 0.36 17.06 -13.97
C VAL A 37 1.47 17.43 -12.98
N GLN A 38 2.23 16.44 -12.52
CA GLN A 38 3.25 16.64 -11.50
C GLN A 38 4.37 15.60 -11.61
N SER A 39 5.58 16.00 -11.18
CA SER A 39 6.75 15.13 -11.04
C SER A 39 7.46 15.43 -9.73
N PHE A 40 7.84 14.38 -9.01
CA PHE A 40 8.59 14.41 -7.75
C PHE A 40 9.91 13.67 -7.96
N ASP A 41 11.03 14.21 -7.47
CA ASP A 41 12.40 13.70 -7.65
C ASP A 41 13.21 13.62 -6.35
N GLU A 42 12.54 13.62 -5.20
CA GLU A 42 13.15 13.69 -3.87
C GLU A 42 13.52 12.31 -3.28
N HIS A 43 13.06 11.22 -3.90
CA HIS A 43 13.55 9.88 -3.57
C HIS A 43 15.01 9.72 -4.01
N SER A 44 15.87 9.28 -3.11
CA SER A 44 17.32 9.15 -3.39
C SER A 44 17.69 7.85 -4.14
N SER A 45 16.69 7.03 -4.47
CA SER A 45 16.85 5.76 -5.18
C SER A 45 15.54 5.34 -5.87
N SER A 46 15.60 4.24 -6.62
CA SER A 46 14.50 3.66 -7.40
C SER A 46 13.17 3.60 -6.63
N VAL A 47 12.12 4.16 -7.23
CA VAL A 47 10.74 3.97 -6.77
C VAL A 47 10.23 2.64 -7.29
N ASN A 48 9.91 1.73 -6.40
CA ASN A 48 9.54 0.35 -6.75
C ASN A 48 8.04 0.18 -6.88
N CYS A 49 7.24 0.90 -6.08
CA CYS A 49 5.79 0.83 -6.11
C CYS A 49 5.17 2.20 -5.89
N VAL A 50 4.04 2.47 -6.55
CA VAL A 50 3.21 3.66 -6.34
C VAL A 50 1.74 3.26 -6.22
N LYS A 51 0.98 3.98 -5.39
CA LYS A 51 -0.46 3.77 -5.19
C LYS A 51 -1.19 5.09 -4.93
N PHE A 52 -2.39 5.25 -5.44
CA PHE A 52 -3.27 6.33 -5.03
C PHE A 52 -3.84 6.05 -3.63
N SER A 53 -4.00 7.10 -2.82
CA SER A 53 -4.57 6.99 -1.48
C SER A 53 -6.03 7.46 -1.46
N SER A 54 -6.97 6.51 -1.41
CA SER A 54 -8.39 6.82 -1.22
C SER A 54 -8.67 7.48 0.14
N TYR A 55 -7.84 7.19 1.14
CA TYR A 55 -8.03 7.70 2.50
C TYR A 55 -7.96 9.23 2.54
N HIS A 56 -6.89 9.80 1.96
CA HIS A 56 -6.71 11.25 1.92
C HIS A 56 -7.78 11.94 1.09
N TYR A 57 -8.20 11.32 -0.02
CA TYR A 57 -9.25 11.87 -0.86
C TYR A 57 -10.60 11.89 -0.13
N HIS A 58 -11.02 10.80 0.50
CA HIS A 58 -12.32 10.74 1.16
C HIS A 58 -12.39 11.52 2.47
N ASN A 59 -11.31 11.63 3.24
CA ASN A 59 -11.31 12.30 4.54
C ASN A 59 -10.92 13.78 4.46
N TYR A 60 -10.00 14.14 3.56
CA TYR A 60 -9.44 15.49 3.48
C TYR A 60 -9.60 16.16 2.11
N ARG A 61 -10.19 15.46 1.12
CA ARG A 61 -10.31 15.93 -0.28
C ARG A 61 -8.96 16.28 -0.91
N GLN A 62 -7.92 15.56 -0.51
CA GLN A 62 -6.57 15.68 -1.07
C GLN A 62 -6.30 14.57 -2.07
N ASN A 63 -5.67 14.93 -3.19
CA ASN A 63 -5.30 13.97 -4.21
C ASN A 63 -3.87 13.49 -3.93
N VAL A 64 -3.79 12.38 -3.17
CA VAL A 64 -2.52 11.89 -2.64
C VAL A 64 -2.10 10.61 -3.33
N ILE A 65 -0.84 10.55 -3.72
CA ILE A 65 -0.15 9.32 -4.12
C ILE A 65 0.84 8.92 -3.03
N CYS A 66 1.03 7.62 -2.89
CA CYS A 66 2.01 7.00 -2.00
C CYS A 66 3.05 6.30 -2.85
N SER A 67 4.33 6.44 -2.51
CA SER A 67 5.43 5.80 -3.22
C SER A 67 6.37 5.08 -2.27
N SER A 68 6.83 3.89 -2.66
CA SER A 68 7.81 3.11 -1.91
C SER A 68 9.11 2.97 -2.69
N SER A 69 10.24 3.12 -2.01
CA SER A 69 11.55 3.20 -2.68
C SER A 69 12.62 2.31 -2.07
N TYR A 70 13.64 2.05 -2.89
CA TYR A 70 14.90 1.44 -2.48
C TYR A 70 15.70 2.34 -1.51
N ASP A 71 15.32 3.61 -1.35
CA ASP A 71 15.86 4.50 -0.32
C ASP A 71 15.31 4.24 1.09
N LYS A 72 14.48 3.20 1.24
CA LYS A 72 13.88 2.74 2.51
C LYS A 72 12.78 3.65 3.05
N THR A 73 12.23 4.51 2.20
CA THR A 73 11.11 5.39 2.57
C THR A 73 9.85 5.07 1.79
N ILE A 74 8.72 5.26 2.49
CA ILE A 74 7.40 5.45 1.89
C ILE A 74 7.09 6.94 1.99
N ARG A 75 6.72 7.58 0.90
CA ARG A 75 6.41 9.01 0.86
C ARG A 75 5.00 9.26 0.34
N PHE A 76 4.36 10.29 0.86
CA PHE A 76 3.01 10.70 0.50
C PHE A 76 3.05 12.08 -0.16
N TRP A 77 2.49 12.19 -1.35
CA TRP A 77 2.56 13.38 -2.18
C TRP A 77 1.16 13.89 -2.50
N ASP A 78 0.84 15.11 -2.07
CA ASP A 78 -0.28 15.85 -2.62
C ASP A 78 0.15 16.47 -3.96
N PHE A 79 -0.31 15.87 -5.06
CA PHE A 79 0.10 16.30 -6.40
C PHE A 79 -0.67 17.50 -6.93
N LYS A 80 -1.73 17.96 -6.24
CA LYS A 80 -2.42 19.20 -6.62
C LYS A 80 -1.76 20.41 -5.95
N ASN A 81 -1.29 20.24 -4.72
CA ASN A 81 -0.63 21.31 -3.97
C ASN A 81 0.89 21.28 -4.07
N ASN A 82 1.47 20.24 -4.67
CA ASN A 82 2.92 20.02 -4.76
C ASN A 82 3.58 19.97 -3.38
N GLU A 83 3.00 19.17 -2.48
CA GLU A 83 3.44 19.04 -1.09
C GLU A 83 3.77 17.59 -0.76
N GLU A 84 4.88 17.37 -0.04
CA GLU A 84 5.16 16.10 0.63
C GLU A 84 4.49 16.12 2.01
N LEU A 85 3.52 15.24 2.22
CA LEU A 85 2.70 15.22 3.42
C LEU A 85 3.35 14.44 4.56
N GLU A 86 3.82 13.22 4.25
CA GLU A 86 4.32 12.28 5.25
C GLU A 86 5.44 11.40 4.70
N ILE A 87 6.32 10.95 5.59
CA ILE A 87 7.40 10.01 5.28
C ILE A 87 7.43 8.89 6.34
N PHE A 88 7.30 7.64 5.91
CA PHE A 88 7.60 6.48 6.75
C PHE A 88 8.98 5.94 6.42
N ASN A 89 9.82 5.76 7.45
CA ASN A 89 11.20 5.29 7.29
C ASN A 89 11.36 3.87 7.84
N GLU A 90 11.61 2.92 6.95
CA GLU A 90 11.94 1.53 7.27
C GLU A 90 13.45 1.35 7.34
N ARG A 91 14.07 1.84 8.43
CA ARG A 91 15.54 1.91 8.63
C ARG A 91 16.38 0.72 8.13
N ASN A 92 15.79 -0.48 8.14
CA ASN A 92 16.49 -1.74 7.93
C ASN A 92 16.24 -2.42 6.57
N GLY A 93 15.34 -1.92 5.71
CA GLY A 93 14.99 -2.62 4.47
C GLY A 93 14.49 -1.70 3.36
N THR A 94 14.80 -2.06 2.12
CA THR A 94 14.24 -1.40 0.93
C THR A 94 12.78 -1.77 0.77
N ILE A 95 11.94 -0.88 0.25
CA ILE A 95 10.51 -1.14 0.18
C ILE A 95 10.12 -1.45 -1.26
N ASN A 96 9.63 -2.67 -1.49
CA ASN A 96 9.44 -3.20 -2.84
C ASN A 96 7.99 -3.11 -3.31
N GLY A 97 7.03 -3.26 -2.39
CA GLY A 97 5.61 -3.19 -2.69
C GLY A 97 4.85 -2.53 -1.55
N ILE A 98 3.76 -1.85 -1.90
CA ILE A 98 2.80 -1.25 -0.98
C ILE A 98 1.37 -1.51 -1.47
N GLU A 99 0.42 -1.64 -0.54
CA GLU A 99 -1.00 -1.82 -0.86
C GLU A 99 -1.87 -1.15 0.22
N PHE A 100 -2.91 -0.43 -0.20
CA PHE A 100 -3.88 0.17 0.71
C PHE A 100 -5.01 -0.82 1.05
N SER A 101 -5.55 -0.71 2.26
CA SER A 101 -6.66 -1.54 2.69
C SER A 101 -7.93 -1.26 1.87
N PRO A 102 -8.61 -2.28 1.31
CA PRO A 102 -9.90 -2.08 0.64
C PRO A 102 -11.05 -1.79 1.62
N PHE A 103 -10.78 -1.75 2.91
CA PHE A 103 -11.70 -1.42 3.99
C PHE A 103 -11.31 -0.11 4.69
N ASN A 104 -12.22 0.42 5.51
CA ASN A 104 -12.05 1.68 6.25
C ASN A 104 -11.55 2.84 5.37
N GLY A 105 -12.02 2.89 4.11
CA GLY A 105 -11.69 3.95 3.16
C GLY A 105 -10.21 4.00 2.74
N GLY A 106 -9.42 2.93 2.90
CA GLY A 106 -7.98 2.96 2.58
C GLY A 106 -7.09 3.39 3.74
N ARG A 107 -7.61 3.41 4.97
CA ARG A 107 -6.88 3.91 6.14
C ARG A 107 -5.57 3.17 6.45
N TYR A 108 -5.46 1.89 6.10
CA TYR A 108 -4.27 1.12 6.44
C TYR A 108 -3.41 0.85 5.21
N LEU A 109 -2.11 0.86 5.41
CA LEU A 109 -1.11 0.59 4.36
C LEU A 109 -0.29 -0.62 4.76
N CYS A 110 -0.17 -1.58 3.86
CA CYS A 110 0.77 -2.69 3.97
C CYS A 110 2.01 -2.42 3.12
N SER A 111 3.19 -2.80 3.60
CA SER A 111 4.44 -2.74 2.83
C SER A 111 5.20 -4.06 2.91
N GLY A 112 5.86 -4.44 1.81
CA GLY A 112 6.79 -5.56 1.73
C GLY A 112 8.24 -5.07 1.61
N SER A 113 9.12 -5.60 2.46
CA SER A 113 10.45 -5.05 2.66
C SER A 113 11.60 -6.02 2.36
N GLY A 114 12.76 -5.45 2.03
CA GLY A 114 14.05 -6.14 1.83
C GLY A 114 14.62 -6.73 3.11
N ASP A 115 14.09 -6.37 4.28
CA ASP A 115 14.44 -6.96 5.57
C ASP A 115 13.64 -8.22 5.93
N ASN A 116 12.93 -8.77 4.95
CA ASN A 116 12.11 -9.99 5.04
C ASN A 116 10.82 -9.81 5.88
N THR A 117 10.44 -8.58 6.19
CA THR A 117 9.22 -8.30 6.94
C THR A 117 8.13 -7.67 6.06
N ILE A 118 6.90 -7.79 6.56
CA ILE A 118 5.76 -7.01 6.07
C ILE A 118 5.35 -6.09 7.21
N ARG A 119 5.00 -4.84 6.90
CA ARG A 119 4.59 -3.86 7.91
C ARG A 119 3.19 -3.36 7.61
N LEU A 120 2.40 -3.16 8.67
CA LEU A 120 1.06 -2.59 8.62
C LEU A 120 1.06 -1.25 9.34
N TYR A 121 0.65 -0.20 8.63
CA TYR A 121 0.59 1.17 9.12
C TYR A 121 -0.86 1.65 9.23
N ASP A 122 -1.10 2.52 10.19
CA ASP A 122 -2.28 3.36 10.26
C ASP A 122 -1.93 4.76 9.75
N ILE A 123 -2.53 5.15 8.63
CA ILE A 123 -2.30 6.45 8.01
C ILE A 123 -2.86 7.58 8.86
N GLU A 124 -4.01 7.40 9.53
CA GLU A 124 -4.60 8.46 10.35
C GLU A 124 -3.67 8.89 11.49
N THR A 125 -2.98 7.92 12.08
CA THR A 125 -2.13 8.16 13.26
C THR A 125 -0.65 8.19 12.92
N SER A 126 -0.28 7.99 11.66
CA SER A 126 1.09 7.82 11.15
C SER A 126 1.90 6.81 11.97
N LYS A 127 1.25 5.74 12.46
CA LYS A 127 1.85 4.73 13.34
C LYS A 127 1.98 3.38 12.66
N LEU A 128 3.10 2.72 12.94
CA LEU A 128 3.28 1.31 12.67
C LEU A 128 2.44 0.50 13.67
N LEU A 129 1.49 -0.27 13.16
CA LEU A 129 0.59 -1.11 13.96
C LEU A 129 1.20 -2.49 14.21
N HIS A 130 1.77 -3.10 13.17
CA HIS A 130 2.29 -4.46 13.26
C HIS A 130 3.42 -4.74 12.28
N ILE A 131 4.27 -5.72 12.63
CA ILE A 131 5.31 -6.27 11.76
C ILE A 131 5.10 -7.78 11.68
N PHE A 132 4.86 -8.30 10.48
CA PHE A 132 4.74 -9.73 10.24
C PHE A 132 6.11 -10.32 9.94
N TYR A 133 6.48 -11.32 10.74
CA TYR A 133 7.72 -12.08 10.59
C TYR A 133 7.42 -13.46 10.03
N GLY A 134 8.26 -13.94 9.12
CA GLY A 134 8.24 -15.34 8.70
C GLY A 134 8.96 -15.61 7.39
N HIS A 135 8.95 -14.66 6.45
CA HIS A 135 9.76 -14.76 5.25
C HIS A 135 11.26 -14.83 5.60
N LYS A 136 12.01 -15.60 4.81
CA LYS A 136 13.45 -15.83 5.00
C LYS A 136 14.31 -15.00 4.04
N SER A 137 13.67 -14.27 3.12
CA SER A 137 14.32 -13.41 2.14
C SER A 137 13.39 -12.24 1.78
N THR A 138 13.87 -11.37 0.90
CA THR A 138 13.20 -10.13 0.49
C THR A 138 11.73 -10.37 0.10
N VAL A 139 10.82 -9.54 0.63
CA VAL A 139 9.41 -9.53 0.22
C VAL A 139 9.28 -8.59 -0.97
N TRP A 140 8.86 -9.12 -2.12
CA TRP A 140 8.80 -8.37 -3.37
C TRP A 140 7.45 -7.71 -3.59
N CYS A 141 6.37 -8.37 -3.17
CA CYS A 141 5.01 -7.87 -3.34
C CYS A 141 4.15 -8.20 -2.12
N VAL A 142 3.16 -7.34 -1.90
CA VAL A 142 2.10 -7.51 -0.91
C VAL A 142 0.78 -7.17 -1.60
N ASP A 143 -0.29 -7.83 -1.20
CA ASP A 143 -1.65 -7.57 -1.64
C ASP A 143 -2.62 -7.83 -0.48
N ILE A 144 -3.83 -7.26 -0.52
CA ILE A 144 -4.87 -7.47 0.48
C ILE A 144 -6.09 -8.10 -0.18
N SER A 145 -6.51 -9.25 0.33
CA SER A 145 -7.68 -9.96 -0.21
C SER A 145 -8.94 -9.10 -0.13
N PRO A 146 -9.92 -9.26 -1.03
CA PRO A 146 -11.26 -8.73 -0.79
C PRO A 146 -11.89 -9.39 0.45
N LEU A 147 -12.96 -8.79 0.97
CA LEU A 147 -13.69 -9.33 2.12
C LEU A 147 -14.11 -10.77 1.84
N GLN A 148 -13.67 -11.70 2.69
CA GLN A 148 -14.20 -13.05 2.68
C GLN A 148 -15.60 -13.01 3.30
N SER A 149 -16.65 -12.92 2.49
CA SER A 149 -17.99 -13.18 2.97
C SER A 149 -18.10 -14.68 3.26
N ASP A 150 -18.27 -15.04 4.53
CA ASP A 150 -18.71 -16.38 4.88
C ASP A 150 -20.00 -16.67 4.10
N ASN A 151 -19.94 -17.51 3.06
CA ASN A 151 -21.09 -17.96 2.27
C ASN A 151 -22.03 -18.90 3.07
N ASN A 152 -22.04 -18.79 4.40
CA ASN A 152 -22.96 -19.50 5.24
C ASN A 152 -24.21 -18.65 5.40
N ASN A 153 -25.26 -19.13 4.75
CA ASN A 153 -26.62 -18.62 4.74
C ASN A 153 -27.30 -18.78 6.12
N ASP A 154 -26.61 -18.40 7.19
CA ASP A 154 -27.15 -18.33 8.53
C ASP A 154 -27.59 -16.89 8.79
N ASN A 155 -28.90 -16.70 8.87
CA ASN A 155 -29.59 -15.47 9.28
C ASN A 155 -29.30 -15.07 10.73
N ASN A 156 -28.03 -15.01 11.11
CA ASN A 156 -27.55 -14.36 12.32
C ASN A 156 -26.62 -13.25 11.87
N ASN A 157 -27.21 -12.06 11.70
CA ASN A 157 -26.54 -10.76 11.68
C ASN A 157 -25.61 -10.61 12.89
N LYS A 158 -24.45 -11.25 12.80
CA LYS A 158 -23.24 -10.91 13.54
C LYS A 158 -22.22 -10.57 12.47
N MET A 159 -22.41 -9.37 11.90
CA MET A 159 -21.29 -8.46 11.71
C MET A 159 -20.55 -8.42 13.04
N ASN A 160 -19.61 -9.35 13.24
CA ASN A 160 -18.66 -9.32 14.34
C ASN A 160 -17.68 -8.19 14.02
N ASN A 161 -18.20 -6.97 14.06
CA ASN A 161 -17.46 -5.72 14.09
C ASN A 161 -16.80 -5.61 15.47
N ILE A 162 -15.79 -6.43 15.77
CA ILE A 162 -14.89 -6.18 16.89
C ILE A 162 -13.49 -6.70 16.55
N GLY A 163 -13.01 -6.34 15.36
CA GLY A 163 -11.57 -6.24 15.13
C GLY A 163 -11.09 -4.84 15.57
N VAL A 164 -9.93 -4.74 16.23
CA VAL A 164 -9.29 -3.50 16.67
C VAL A 164 -9.15 -2.51 15.51
N ILE A 165 -8.93 -3.01 14.29
CA ILE A 165 -8.79 -2.20 13.08
C ILE A 165 -9.87 -2.45 12.02
N GLY A 166 -10.89 -3.26 12.33
CA GLY A 166 -11.97 -3.57 11.38
C GLY A 166 -11.54 -4.39 10.16
N GLY A 167 -10.39 -5.06 10.23
CA GLY A 167 -9.85 -5.90 9.15
C GLY A 167 -10.31 -7.36 9.20
N ASN A 168 -11.37 -7.66 9.94
CA ASN A 168 -11.87 -9.03 10.10
C ASN A 168 -12.34 -9.60 8.75
N GLY A 169 -11.89 -10.80 8.39
CA GLY A 169 -12.16 -11.43 7.10
C GLY A 169 -11.29 -10.93 5.94
N TYR A 170 -10.33 -10.03 6.21
CA TYR A 170 -9.31 -9.62 5.26
C TYR A 170 -7.98 -10.30 5.58
N THR A 171 -7.23 -10.64 4.53
CA THR A 171 -5.92 -11.27 4.64
C THR A 171 -4.90 -10.52 3.81
N ILE A 172 -3.65 -10.47 4.29
CA ILE A 172 -2.51 -10.03 3.48
C ILE A 172 -1.94 -11.26 2.76
N CYS A 173 -1.66 -11.12 1.48
CA CYS A 173 -0.87 -12.06 0.70
C CYS A 173 0.50 -11.43 0.42
N SER A 174 1.57 -12.21 0.51
CA SER A 174 2.93 -11.72 0.25
C SER A 174 3.76 -12.72 -0.52
N GLY A 175 4.50 -12.24 -1.51
CA GLY A 175 5.45 -13.03 -2.31
C GLY A 175 6.90 -12.63 -1.99
N SER A 176 7.77 -13.62 -1.84
CA SER A 176 9.16 -13.40 -1.42
C SER A 176 10.16 -14.19 -2.26
N HIS A 177 11.40 -13.72 -2.25
CA HIS A 177 12.58 -14.41 -2.79
C HIS A 177 12.93 -15.71 -2.02
N ASP A 178 12.22 -16.04 -0.93
CA ASP A 178 12.37 -17.33 -0.24
C ASP A 178 11.56 -18.47 -0.88
N ASP A 179 11.13 -18.29 -2.12
CA ASP A 179 10.26 -19.18 -2.90
C ASP A 179 8.92 -19.48 -2.21
N THR A 180 8.43 -18.57 -1.36
CA THR A 180 7.12 -18.74 -0.69
C THR A 180 6.15 -17.62 -0.96
N ILE A 181 4.87 -17.99 -1.03
CA ILE A 181 3.74 -17.09 -0.85
C ILE A 181 3.16 -17.34 0.54
N ARG A 182 2.89 -16.27 1.30
CA ARG A 182 2.33 -16.38 2.65
C ARG A 182 1.03 -15.60 2.76
N ILE A 183 0.10 -16.16 3.53
CA ILE A 183 -1.17 -15.52 3.85
C ILE A 183 -1.18 -15.21 5.34
N TRP A 184 -1.58 -13.98 5.68
CA TRP A 184 -1.62 -13.46 7.03
C TRP A 184 -3.02 -12.95 7.32
N ASP A 185 -3.56 -13.32 8.46
CA ASP A 185 -4.79 -12.73 8.97
C ASP A 185 -4.48 -11.33 9.51
N ILE A 186 -5.20 -10.31 9.02
CA ILE A 186 -4.93 -8.91 9.36
C ILE A 186 -5.22 -8.63 10.84
N GLU A 187 -6.27 -9.24 11.37
CA GLU A 187 -6.81 -8.89 12.68
C GLU A 187 -6.07 -9.62 13.82
N THR A 188 -5.87 -10.91 13.67
CA THR A 188 -5.13 -11.74 14.63
C THR A 188 -3.63 -11.67 14.45
N THR A 189 -3.18 -11.01 13.37
CA THR A 189 -1.77 -10.84 12.99
C THR A 189 -1.00 -12.15 12.86
N LYS A 190 -1.68 -13.24 12.54
CA LYS A 190 -1.11 -14.59 12.46
C LYS A 190 -0.96 -15.03 11.02
N GLN A 191 0.10 -15.78 10.76
CA GLN A 191 0.23 -16.50 9.50
C GLN A 191 -0.81 -17.62 9.43
N LEU A 192 -1.58 -17.65 8.35
CA LEU A 192 -2.56 -18.70 8.05
C LEU A 192 -1.93 -19.82 7.22
N ASN A 193 -1.35 -19.47 6.07
CA ASN A 193 -0.87 -20.44 5.08
C ASN A 193 0.53 -20.06 4.54
N VAL A 194 1.25 -21.08 4.06
CA VAL A 194 2.48 -20.94 3.29
C VAL A 194 2.40 -21.85 2.08
N PHE A 195 2.56 -21.28 0.89
CA PHE A 195 2.67 -22.01 -0.37
C PHE A 195 4.13 -22.02 -0.83
N LYS A 196 4.53 -23.13 -1.46
CA LYS A 196 5.86 -23.40 -1.99
C LYS A 196 5.73 -23.98 -3.40
#